data_AF-A0A7W7GBT1-F1
#
_entry.id   AF-A0A7W7GBT1-F1
#
_cell.length_a   1.000
_cell.length_b   1.000
_cell.length_c   1.000
_cell.angle_alpha   90.00
_cell.angle_beta   90.00
_cell.angle_gamma   90.00
#
_symmetry.space_group_name_H-M   'P 1'
#
loop_
_entity.id
_entity.type
_entity.pdbx_description
1 polymer ?
#
loop_
_entity_poly.entity_id
_entity_poly.type
_entity_poly.pdbx_seq_one_letter_code
_entity_poly.pdbx_strand_id
1 'polypeptide(L)'
;MAADDRLSDPGTPLPPLGAETPEDRLARRLRDAHRRVAAARLPSGEKERLARRFMAICEIAKRDIDLAAARLESFLADLDGGSDTPSSRNIAGCD
;
A
#
# COMPACT_ATOMS: atom_id res chain seq x y z
N MET A 1 21.02 -31.14 -7.91
CA MET A 1 21.07 -29.69 -8.20
C MET A 1 19.66 -29.15 -8.00
N ALA A 2 19.47 -28.39 -6.90
CA ALA A 2 18.34 -27.59 -6.42
C ALA A 2 16.87 -28.06 -6.60
N ALA A 3 16.15 -28.08 -5.47
CA ALA A 3 14.80 -28.56 -5.26
C ALA A 3 13.71 -27.60 -5.76
N ASP A 4 12.74 -28.14 -6.48
CA ASP A 4 11.42 -27.54 -6.68
C ASP A 4 10.53 -27.98 -5.51
N ASP A 5 10.71 -27.35 -4.36
CA ASP A 5 9.94 -27.57 -3.13
C ASP A 5 9.40 -26.22 -2.65
N ARG A 6 8.27 -25.77 -3.22
CA ARG A 6 7.54 -24.58 -2.75
C ARG A 6 6.01 -24.70 -2.74
N LEU A 7 5.45 -25.92 -2.82
CA LEU A 7 3.99 -26.13 -2.73
C LEU A 7 3.56 -27.06 -1.59
N SER A 8 4.23 -27.00 -0.44
CA SER A 8 3.71 -27.63 0.76
C SER A 8 4.00 -26.80 1.99
N ASP A 9 3.05 -25.93 2.34
CA ASP A 9 2.73 -25.67 3.74
C ASP A 9 1.53 -26.56 4.12
N PRO A 10 1.75 -27.79 4.63
CA PRO A 10 0.70 -28.56 5.26
C PRO A 10 0.68 -28.20 6.74
N GLY A 11 0.09 -27.06 7.11
CA GLY A 11 -0.09 -26.81 8.54
C GLY A 11 -0.32 -25.40 9.02
N THR A 12 -0.78 -24.44 8.22
CA THR A 12 -1.30 -23.21 8.83
C THR A 12 -2.53 -23.56 9.69
N PRO A 13 -2.46 -23.48 11.04
CA PRO A 13 -3.62 -23.73 11.87
C PRO A 13 -4.69 -22.73 11.49
N LEU A 14 -5.89 -23.23 11.21
CA LEU A 14 -7.07 -22.43 10.94
C LEU A 14 -7.12 -21.33 12.01
N PRO A 15 -7.11 -20.02 11.63
CA PRO A 15 -7.25 -18.98 12.62
C PRO A 15 -8.57 -19.20 13.39
N PRO A 16 -8.63 -18.95 14.70
CA PRO A 16 -9.88 -19.10 15.45
C PRO A 16 -10.97 -18.28 14.76
N LEU A 17 -12.16 -18.86 14.56
CA LEU A 17 -13.31 -18.21 13.90
C LEU A 17 -13.51 -16.81 14.50
N GLY A 18 -13.01 -15.76 13.83
CA GLY A 18 -13.08 -14.37 14.29
C GLY A 18 -11.74 -13.64 14.48
N ALA A 19 -10.58 -14.27 14.36
CA ALA A 19 -9.30 -13.56 14.36
C ALA A 19 -9.07 -12.84 13.03
N GLU A 20 -9.12 -11.51 13.07
CA GLU A 20 -8.71 -10.64 11.98
C GLU A 20 -7.28 -11.00 11.54
N THR A 21 -7.12 -11.49 10.30
CA THR A 21 -5.81 -11.82 9.73
C THR A 21 -5.05 -10.54 9.40
N PRO A 22 -3.70 -10.57 9.33
CA PRO A 22 -2.94 -9.41 8.86
C PRO A 22 -3.37 -8.97 7.45
N GLU A 23 -3.82 -9.90 6.62
CA GLU A 23 -4.42 -9.63 5.31
C GLU A 23 -5.75 -8.86 5.43
N ASP A 24 -6.62 -9.25 6.37
CA ASP A 24 -7.89 -8.55 6.62
C ASP A 24 -7.67 -7.13 7.14
N ARG A 25 -6.70 -6.94 8.08
CA ARG A 25 -6.25 -5.61 8.53
C ARG A 25 -5.78 -4.75 7.36
N LEU A 26 -4.93 -5.32 6.50
CA LEU A 26 -4.38 -4.60 5.36
C LEU A 26 -5.47 -4.26 4.34
N ALA A 27 -6.36 -5.19 4.03
CA ALA A 27 -7.48 -4.97 3.14
C ALA A 27 -8.41 -3.85 3.64
N ARG A 28 -8.68 -3.82 4.96
CA ARG A 28 -9.44 -2.74 5.60
C ARG A 28 -8.74 -1.39 5.45
N ARG A 29 -7.41 -1.33 5.67
CA ARG A 29 -6.62 -0.10 5.48
C ARG A 29 -6.61 0.36 4.02
N LEU A 30 -6.47 -0.56 3.06
CA LEU A 30 -6.51 -0.25 1.62
C LEU A 30 -7.85 0.35 1.21
N ARG A 31 -8.97 -0.19 1.72
CA ARG A 31 -10.31 0.36 1.47
C ARG A 31 -10.48 1.77 2.04
N ASP A 32 -9.98 2.00 3.26
CA ASP A 32 -10.04 3.34 3.85
C ASP A 32 -9.19 4.35 3.05
N ALA A 33 -7.99 3.95 2.63
CA ALA A 33 -7.13 4.76 1.76
C ALA A 33 -7.83 5.09 0.44
N HIS A 34 -8.44 4.10 -0.23
CA HIS A 34 -9.19 4.32 -1.46
C HIS A 34 -10.35 5.29 -1.26
N ARG A 35 -11.08 5.18 -0.16
CA ARG A 35 -12.18 6.10 0.18
C ARG A 35 -11.68 7.53 0.37
N ARG A 36 -10.53 7.73 1.02
CA ARG A 36 -9.91 9.06 1.17
C ARG A 36 -9.51 9.65 -0.18
N VAL A 37 -8.89 8.86 -1.05
CA VAL A 37 -8.53 9.28 -2.42
C VAL A 37 -9.77 9.63 -3.24
N ALA A 38 -10.85 8.86 -3.11
CA ALA A 38 -12.12 9.12 -3.79
C ALA A 38 -12.82 10.39 -3.27
N ALA A 39 -12.73 10.65 -1.96
CA ALA A 39 -13.24 11.87 -1.35
C ALA A 39 -12.39 13.11 -1.69
N ALA A 40 -11.08 12.93 -1.90
CA ALA A 40 -10.18 13.97 -2.32
C ALA A 40 -10.54 14.43 -3.75
N ARG A 41 -10.91 15.70 -3.90
CA ARG A 41 -11.19 16.32 -5.21
C ARG A 41 -9.89 16.66 -5.94
N LEU A 42 -9.12 15.63 -6.28
CA LEU A 42 -7.86 15.77 -7.00
C LEU A 42 -8.08 15.90 -8.51
N PRO A 43 -7.21 16.64 -9.21
CA PRO A 43 -7.19 16.68 -10.67
C PRO A 43 -6.83 15.31 -11.26
N SER A 44 -7.27 15.05 -12.50
CA SER A 44 -7.15 13.73 -13.13
C SER A 44 -5.71 13.20 -13.21
N GLY A 45 -4.73 14.08 -13.43
CA GLY A 45 -3.31 13.70 -13.48
C GLY A 45 -2.78 13.18 -12.13
N GLU A 46 -3.20 13.78 -11.02
CA GLU A 46 -2.82 13.33 -9.67
C GLU A 46 -3.54 12.04 -9.29
N LYS A 47 -4.82 11.92 -9.65
CA LYS A 47 -5.58 10.66 -9.47
C LYS A 47 -4.92 9.49 -10.17
N GLU A 48 -4.42 9.69 -11.39
CA GLU A 48 -3.78 8.62 -12.14
C GLU A 48 -2.42 8.22 -11.53
N ARG A 49 -1.63 9.20 -11.05
CA ARG A 49 -0.38 8.93 -10.30
C ARG A 49 -0.66 8.15 -9.02
N LEU A 50 -1.67 8.56 -8.25
CA LEU A 50 -2.07 7.88 -7.03
C LEU A 50 -2.60 6.47 -7.29
N ALA A 51 -3.41 6.27 -8.33
CA ALA A 51 -3.91 4.96 -8.72
C ALA A 51 -2.77 4.01 -9.08
N ARG A 52 -1.76 4.47 -9.85
CA ARG A 52 -0.56 3.67 -10.17
C ARG A 52 0.24 3.30 -8.91
N ARG A 53 0.46 4.26 -8.00
CA ARG A 53 1.13 4.01 -6.71
C ARG A 53 0.34 3.01 -5.85
N PHE A 54 -0.97 3.17 -5.76
CA PHE A 54 -1.85 2.29 -5.02
C PHE A 54 -1.81 0.85 -5.56
N MET A 55 -1.85 0.67 -6.88
CA MET A 55 -1.72 -0.65 -7.50
C MET A 55 -0.38 -1.31 -7.18
N ALA A 56 0.73 -0.55 -7.19
CA ALA A 56 2.03 -1.09 -6.79
C ALA A 56 2.05 -1.60 -5.34
N ILE A 57 1.35 -0.90 -4.43
CA ILE A 57 1.19 -1.34 -3.03
C ILE A 57 0.36 -2.62 -2.95
N CYS A 58 -0.71 -2.75 -3.73
CA CYS A 58 -1.51 -3.97 -3.82
C CYS A 58 -0.69 -5.16 -4.35
N GLU A 59 0.19 -4.96 -5.32
CA GLU A 59 1.07 -6.04 -5.80
C GLU A 59 2.08 -6.48 -4.74
N ILE A 60 2.63 -5.53 -3.95
CA ILE A 60 3.50 -5.87 -2.83
C ILE A 60 2.72 -6.62 -1.75
N ALA A 61 1.48 -6.22 -1.46
CA ALA A 61 0.63 -6.87 -0.45
C ALA A 61 0.43 -8.37 -0.70
N LYS A 62 0.45 -8.80 -1.97
CA LYS A 62 0.35 -10.23 -2.34
C LYS A 62 1.60 -11.04 -1.98
N ARG A 63 2.75 -10.38 -1.80
CA ARG A 63 4.06 -11.02 -1.58
C ARG A 63 4.59 -10.77 -0.16
N ASP A 64 4.45 -9.53 0.31
CA ASP A 64 4.95 -9.03 1.58
C ASP A 64 3.95 -8.05 2.21
N ILE A 65 3.16 -8.57 3.15
CA ILE A 65 2.10 -7.81 3.84
C ILE A 65 2.70 -6.70 4.71
N ASP A 66 3.81 -6.96 5.39
CA ASP A 66 4.45 -6.01 6.30
C ASP A 66 5.03 -4.80 5.54
N LEU A 67 5.75 -5.07 4.45
CA LEU A 67 6.27 -4.03 3.55
C LEU A 67 5.13 -3.23 2.88
N ALA A 68 4.04 -3.90 2.50
CA ALA A 68 2.87 -3.22 1.96
C ALA A 68 2.21 -2.29 2.99
N ALA A 69 2.13 -2.70 4.26
CA ALA A 69 1.59 -1.87 5.33
C ALA A 69 2.45 -0.61 5.54
N ALA A 70 3.77 -0.74 5.58
CA ALA A 70 4.68 0.41 5.70
C ALA A 70 4.58 1.37 4.49
N ARG A 71 4.52 0.81 3.27
CA ARG A 71 4.32 1.59 2.03
C ARG A 71 2.98 2.31 1.99
N LEU A 72 1.92 1.65 2.48
CA LEU A 72 0.59 2.24 2.56
C LEU A 72 0.53 3.39 3.56
N GLU A 73 1.21 3.25 4.71
CA GLU A 73 1.30 4.33 5.69
C GLU A 73 2.01 5.56 5.12
N SER A 74 3.15 5.36 4.44
CA SER A 74 3.85 6.45 3.75
C SER A 74 3.00 7.10 2.65
N PHE A 75 2.20 6.32 1.91
CA PHE A 75 1.27 6.83 0.90
C PHE A 75 0.14 7.67 1.53
N LEU A 76 -0.39 7.24 2.67
CA LEU A 76 -1.39 8.00 3.41
C LEU A 76 -0.82 9.31 3.97
N ALA A 77 0.42 9.28 4.47
CA ALA A 77 1.13 10.48 4.92
C ALA A 77 1.40 11.47 3.77
N ASP A 78 1.73 10.99 2.57
CA ASP A 78 1.89 11.82 1.35
C ASP A 78 0.56 12.47 0.94
N LEU A 79 -0.55 11.73 1.03
CA LEU A 79 -1.90 12.25 0.77
C LEU A 79 -2.34 13.34 1.77
N ASP A 80 -1.98 13.15 3.05
CA ASP A 80 -2.31 14.10 4.13
C ASP A 80 -1.39 15.33 4.08
N GLY A 81 -0.07 15.11 4.00
CA GLY A 81 0.96 16.16 3.94
C GLY A 81 0.97 16.96 2.63
N GLY A 82 0.54 16.36 1.51
CA GLY A 82 0.34 17.06 0.24
C GLY A 82 -0.79 18.10 0.27
N SER A 83 -1.63 18.11 1.32
CA SER A 83 -2.64 19.15 1.54
C SER A 83 -2.12 20.36 2.32
N ASP A 84 -1.02 20.23 3.08
CA ASP A 84 -0.52 21.29 3.99
C ASP A 84 0.94 21.71 3.72
N THR A 85 1.54 21.40 2.57
CA THR A 85 2.83 22.02 2.22
C THR A 85 3.05 22.12 0.72
N PRO A 86 3.19 23.34 0.13
CA PRO A 86 3.85 23.49 -1.15
C PRO A 86 5.35 23.30 -0.94
N SER A 87 5.80 22.06 -0.69
CA SER A 87 7.22 21.77 -0.62
C SER A 87 7.74 21.54 -2.03
N SER A 88 8.03 22.66 -2.68
CA SER A 88 9.05 22.75 -3.71
C SER A 88 10.35 22.17 -3.15
N ARG A 89 10.71 20.96 -3.58
CA ARG A 89 12.08 20.45 -3.50
C ARG A 89 12.39 19.84 -4.87
N ASN A 90 12.69 20.68 -5.86
CA ASN A 90 14.02 21.22 -6.07
C ASN A 90 15.04 20.08 -6.11
N ILE A 91 14.98 19.28 -7.19
CA ILE A 91 16.17 18.58 -7.67
C ILE A 91 17.12 19.66 -8.17
N ALA A 92 18.00 20.10 -7.28
CA ALA A 92 19.09 21.01 -7.63
C ALA A 92 19.88 20.38 -8.78
N GLY A 93 19.77 20.98 -9.96
CA GLY A 93 20.95 21.11 -10.80
C GLY A 93 21.88 22.08 -10.09
N CYS A 94 23.06 21.62 -9.71
CA CYS A 94 24.22 22.45 -9.40
C CYS A 94 25.47 21.60 -9.56
N ASP A 95 26.20 21.95 -10.63
CA ASP A 95 27.58 21.57 -11.04
C ASP A 95 27.86 20.12 -11.46
#